data_AF-A0A8J3FVS1-F1
#
_entry.id   AF-A0A8J3FVS1-F1
#
_cell.length_a   1.000
_cell.length_b   1.000
_cell.length_c   1.000
_cell.angle_alpha   90.00
_cell.angle_beta   90.00
_cell.angle_gamma   90.00
#
_symmetry.space_group_name_H-M   'P 1'
#
loop_
_entity.id
_entity.type
_entity.pdbx_description
1 polymer ?
#
loop_
_entity_poly.entity_id
_entity_poly.type
_entity_poly.pdbx_seq_one_letter_code
_entity_poly.pdbx_strand_id
1 'polypeptide(L)'
;MSRALPIDRDQLRAALRELLDDPRPAAARPEVLAAVAAERQRRHEDDDGDDAPDSPITGDFARLSMLAEEVGDVARQLGPHATDPDALRPELIQVAAVALAWADRLDELDGAPF
;
A
#
# COMPACT_ATOMS: atom_id res chain seq x y z
N MET A 1 9.12 24.02 -20.56
CA MET A 1 8.41 22.86 -19.97
C MET A 1 9.32 22.28 -18.90
N SER A 2 8.97 22.44 -17.62
CA SER A 2 9.81 21.94 -16.52
C SER A 2 9.59 20.43 -16.39
N ARG A 3 10.64 19.63 -16.57
CA ARG A 3 10.60 18.19 -16.32
C ARG A 3 10.59 18.03 -14.80
N ALA A 4 9.45 17.59 -14.24
CA ALA A 4 9.37 17.31 -12.81
C ALA A 4 10.50 16.33 -12.45
N LEU A 5 11.38 16.75 -11.53
CA LEU A 5 12.43 15.89 -11.01
C LEU A 5 11.76 14.73 -10.25
N PRO A 6 12.34 13.51 -10.29
CA PRO A 6 11.83 12.40 -9.52
C PRO A 6 11.79 12.80 -8.04
N ILE A 7 10.65 12.49 -7.41
CA ILE A 7 10.37 12.77 -6.01
C ILE A 7 11.45 12.08 -5.17
N ASP A 8 12.19 12.82 -4.35
CA ASP A 8 13.15 12.21 -3.43
C ASP A 8 12.45 11.56 -2.23
N ARG A 9 13.21 10.80 -1.42
CA ARG A 9 12.66 10.05 -0.28
C ARG A 9 11.92 10.93 0.73
N ASP A 10 12.41 12.14 0.98
CA ASP A 10 11.84 13.05 1.96
C ASP A 10 10.58 13.72 1.41
N GLN A 11 10.58 14.02 0.10
CA GLN A 11 9.40 14.49 -0.61
C GLN A 11 8.31 13.43 -0.73
N LEU A 12 8.67 12.15 -0.93
CA LEU A 12 7.71 11.03 -0.94
C LEU A 12 7.09 10.87 0.46
N ARG A 13 7.91 10.91 1.50
CA ARG A 13 7.45 10.86 2.89
C ARG A 13 6.52 12.01 3.23
N ALA A 14 6.85 13.24 2.84
CA ALA A 14 6.01 14.41 3.05
C ALA A 14 4.68 14.32 2.28
N ALA A 15 4.71 13.84 1.03
CA ALA A 15 3.51 13.66 0.22
C ALA A 15 2.59 12.55 0.74
N LEU A 16 3.15 11.46 1.27
CA LEU A 16 2.39 10.40 1.95
C LEU A 16 1.77 10.93 3.24
N ARG A 17 2.50 11.70 4.04
CA ARG A 17 1.99 12.33 5.26
C ARG A 17 0.88 13.34 4.95
N GLU A 18 1.05 14.17 3.92
CA GLU A 18 0.01 15.10 3.45
C GLU A 18 -1.24 14.36 2.96
N LEU A 19 -1.09 13.21 2.29
CA LEU A 19 -2.20 12.36 1.87
C LEU A 19 -2.94 11.72 3.07
N LEU A 20 -2.23 11.43 4.17
CA LEU A 20 -2.79 10.86 5.40
C LEU A 20 -3.43 11.94 6.30
N ASP A 21 -2.84 13.14 6.38
CA ASP A 21 -3.28 14.26 7.21
C ASP A 21 -4.42 15.07 6.59
N ASP A 22 -4.39 15.23 5.26
CA ASP A 22 -5.50 15.73 4.46
C ASP A 22 -5.79 14.70 3.36
N PRO A 23 -6.47 13.59 3.71
CA PRO A 23 -7.05 12.72 2.72
C PRO A 23 -8.20 13.54 2.14
N ARG A 24 -7.91 14.51 1.25
CA ARG A 24 -8.89 15.11 0.34
C ARG A 24 -9.63 13.90 -0.17
N PRO A 25 -10.85 13.61 0.30
CA PRO A 25 -11.34 12.27 0.25
C PRO A 25 -11.37 11.95 -1.23
N ALA A 26 -10.55 10.99 -1.64
CA ALA A 26 -10.57 10.49 -2.99
C ALA A 26 -11.88 9.68 -3.12
N ALA A 27 -13.02 10.35 -2.90
CA ALA A 27 -14.36 9.80 -2.74
C ALA A 27 -14.35 8.37 -2.19
N ALA A 28 -13.57 8.12 -1.12
CA ALA A 28 -13.30 6.76 -0.69
C ALA A 28 -14.61 6.17 -0.20
N ARG A 29 -15.17 5.26 -1.00
CA ARG A 29 -16.46 4.67 -0.68
C ARG A 29 -16.25 3.78 0.55
N PRO A 30 -17.10 3.84 1.60
CA PRO A 30 -16.90 3.07 2.84
C PRO A 30 -16.64 1.58 2.61
N GLU A 31 -17.24 0.98 1.58
CA GLU A 31 -17.03 -0.40 1.19
C GLU A 31 -15.63 -0.71 0.67
N VAL A 32 -14.95 0.27 0.07
CA VAL A 32 -13.55 0.13 -0.38
C VAL A 32 -12.62 0.17 0.83
N LEU A 33 -12.84 1.11 1.76
CA LEU A 33 -12.06 1.19 2.99
C LEU A 33 -12.21 -0.07 3.84
N ALA A 34 -13.43 -0.60 3.97
CA ALA A 34 -13.68 -1.86 4.67
C ALA A 34 -12.98 -3.04 3.99
N ALA A 35 -12.95 -3.08 2.65
CA ALA A 35 -12.26 -4.13 1.92
C ALA A 35 -10.72 -4.06 2.07
N VAL A 36 -10.16 -2.84 2.10
CA VAL A 36 -8.72 -2.63 2.37
C VAL A 36 -8.35 -3.08 3.78
N ALA A 37 -9.16 -2.74 4.78
CA ALA A 37 -8.94 -3.19 6.15
C ALA A 37 -9.04 -4.71 6.28
N ALA A 38 -10.02 -5.33 5.63
CA ALA A 38 -10.18 -6.79 5.61
C ALA A 38 -9.00 -7.50 4.92
N GLU A 39 -8.52 -6.95 3.80
CA GLU A 39 -7.38 -7.51 3.08
C GLU A 39 -6.08 -7.40 3.90
N ARG A 40 -5.86 -6.26 4.56
CA ARG A 40 -4.74 -6.11 5.49
C ARG A 40 -4.79 -7.18 6.59
N GLN A 41 -5.95 -7.36 7.22
CA GLN A 41 -6.13 -8.36 8.26
C GLN A 41 -5.85 -9.78 7.74
N ARG A 42 -6.36 -10.12 6.54
CA ARG A 42 -6.11 -11.41 5.91
C ARG A 42 -4.61 -11.67 5.72
N ARG A 43 -3.84 -10.68 5.24
CA ARG A 43 -2.38 -10.81 5.06
C ARG A 43 -1.67 -11.05 6.38
N HIS A 44 -2.08 -10.34 7.43
CA HIS A 44 -1.54 -10.54 8.76
C HIS A 44 -1.78 -11.97 9.28
N GLU A 45 -2.94 -12.56 8.94
CA GLU A 45 -3.29 -13.93 9.29
C GLU A 45 -2.58 -14.99 8.42
N ASP A 46 -2.40 -14.73 7.13
CA ASP A 46 -1.83 -15.68 6.17
C ASP A 46 -0.29 -15.75 6.22
N ASP A 47 0.39 -14.66 6.58
CA ASP A 47 1.86 -14.55 6.58
C ASP A 47 2.51 -14.92 7.94
N ASP A 48 1.81 -15.72 8.78
CA ASP A 48 2.22 -16.11 10.14
C ASP A 48 2.67 -14.91 11.02
N GLY A 49 2.15 -13.71 10.74
CA GLY A 49 2.46 -12.45 11.43
C GLY A 49 3.88 -11.89 11.22
N ASP A 50 4.89 -12.73 10.96
CA ASP A 50 6.29 -12.31 10.85
C ASP A 50 6.63 -11.73 9.47
N ASP A 51 6.03 -12.25 8.39
CA ASP A 51 6.22 -11.78 7.02
C ASP A 51 5.16 -10.76 6.57
N ALA A 52 4.19 -10.43 7.45
CA ALA A 52 3.16 -9.46 7.15
C ALA A 52 3.73 -8.05 6.88
N PRO A 53 3.09 -7.22 6.04
CA PRO A 53 3.58 -5.88 5.72
C PRO A 53 3.58 -4.91 6.93
N ASP A 54 2.76 -5.17 7.95
CA ASP A 54 2.74 -4.40 9.21
C ASP A 54 3.63 -5.00 10.31
N SER A 55 4.25 -6.16 10.09
CA SER A 55 5.22 -6.76 11.01
C SER A 55 6.41 -5.82 11.26
N PRO A 56 6.87 -5.65 12.51
CA PRO A 56 8.06 -4.86 12.80
C PRO A 56 9.36 -5.51 12.31
N ILE A 57 9.34 -6.80 12.00
CA ILE A 57 10.49 -7.59 11.54
C ILE A 57 10.63 -7.51 10.02
N THR A 58 9.52 -7.35 9.29
CA THR A 58 9.54 -7.10 7.85
C THR A 58 10.35 -5.84 7.54
N GLY A 59 11.33 -5.95 6.66
CA GLY A 59 12.16 -4.81 6.26
C GLY A 59 11.50 -3.95 5.18
N ASP A 60 11.92 -2.69 5.04
CA ASP A 60 11.40 -1.79 3.98
C ASP A 60 11.56 -2.36 2.57
N PHE A 61 12.63 -3.12 2.32
CA PHE A 61 12.83 -3.79 1.04
C PHE A 61 11.76 -4.87 0.80
N ALA A 62 11.40 -5.66 1.81
CA ALA A 62 10.37 -6.69 1.68
C ALA A 62 8.98 -6.07 1.47
N ARG A 63 8.65 -4.99 2.19
CA ARG A 63 7.41 -4.23 1.96
C ARG A 63 7.34 -3.64 0.55
N LEU A 64 8.45 -3.12 0.05
CA LEU A 64 8.54 -2.63 -1.33
C LEU A 64 8.38 -3.76 -2.36
N SER A 65 8.95 -4.94 -2.08
CA SER A 65 8.78 -6.13 -2.93
C SER A 65 7.32 -6.55 -3.00
N MET A 66 6.62 -6.63 -1.86
CA MET A 66 5.18 -6.91 -1.81
C MET A 66 4.38 -5.88 -2.61
N LEU A 67 4.65 -4.59 -2.41
CA LEU A 67 3.96 -3.53 -3.16
C LEU A 67 4.20 -3.64 -4.67
N ALA A 68 5.42 -3.99 -5.09
CA ALA A 68 5.77 -4.20 -6.50
C ALA A 68 5.07 -5.42 -7.10
N GLU A 69 4.88 -6.49 -6.32
CA GLU A 69 4.10 -7.66 -6.71
C GLU A 69 2.63 -7.28 -7.00
N GLU A 70 1.97 -6.58 -6.07
CA GLU A 70 0.58 -6.13 -6.27
C GLU A 70 0.40 -5.23 -7.49
N VAL A 71 1.36 -4.32 -7.73
CA VAL A 71 1.34 -3.47 -8.92
C VAL A 71 1.55 -4.31 -10.19
N GLY A 72 2.38 -5.35 -10.12
CA GLY A 72 2.54 -6.33 -11.19
C GLY A 72 1.24 -7.04 -11.52
N ASP A 73 0.48 -7.42 -10.50
CA ASP A 73 -0.84 -8.04 -10.67
C ASP A 73 -1.88 -7.08 -11.25
N VAL A 74 -1.93 -5.83 -10.80
CA VAL A 74 -2.73 -4.79 -11.46
C VAL A 74 -2.36 -4.66 -12.94
N ALA A 75 -1.07 -4.60 -13.26
CA ALA A 75 -0.61 -4.47 -14.65
C ALA A 75 -0.99 -5.70 -15.49
N ARG A 76 -0.93 -6.91 -14.91
CA ARG A 76 -1.38 -8.16 -15.52
C ARG A 76 -2.88 -8.10 -15.85
N GLN A 77 -3.71 -7.58 -14.95
CA GLN A 77 -5.16 -7.45 -15.17
C GLN A 77 -5.58 -6.31 -16.11
N LEU A 78 -4.69 -5.34 -16.36
CA LEU A 78 -4.90 -4.31 -17.40
C LEU A 78 -4.34 -4.73 -18.77
N GLY A 79 -3.51 -5.77 -18.80
CA GLY A 79 -2.82 -6.23 -19.99
C GLY A 79 -3.69 -7.08 -20.94
N PRO A 80 -3.17 -7.40 -22.14
CA PRO A 80 -3.87 -8.24 -23.12
C PRO A 80 -4.08 -9.69 -22.66
N HIS A 81 -3.48 -10.08 -21.54
CA HIS A 81 -3.58 -11.40 -20.92
C HIS A 81 -4.46 -11.40 -19.67
N ALA A 82 -5.24 -10.34 -19.42
CA ALA A 82 -6.22 -10.33 -18.36
C ALA A 82 -7.21 -11.49 -18.55
N THR A 83 -7.18 -12.46 -17.65
CA THR A 83 -8.05 -13.65 -17.70
C THR A 83 -9.33 -13.45 -16.92
N ASP A 84 -9.36 -12.47 -16.01
CA ASP A 84 -10.49 -12.17 -15.14
C ASP A 84 -10.74 -10.65 -15.07
N PRO A 85 -11.83 -10.15 -15.67
CA PRO A 85 -12.17 -8.73 -15.64
C PRO A 85 -12.59 -8.24 -14.24
N ASP A 86 -12.99 -9.12 -13.33
CA ASP A 86 -13.42 -8.77 -11.99
C ASP A 86 -12.25 -8.72 -10.98
N ALA A 87 -11.09 -9.26 -11.36
CA ALA A 87 -9.92 -9.33 -10.49
C ALA A 87 -9.18 -8.00 -10.31
N LEU A 88 -9.37 -7.01 -11.19
CA LEU A 88 -8.71 -5.70 -11.07
C LEU A 88 -9.03 -5.00 -9.74
N ARG A 89 -10.27 -5.10 -9.27
CA ARG A 89 -10.68 -4.47 -8.01
C ARG A 89 -9.96 -5.10 -6.80
N PRO A 90 -9.92 -6.44 -6.64
CA PRO A 90 -9.07 -7.11 -5.67
C PRO A 90 -7.60 -6.69 -5.70
N GLU A 91 -6.94 -6.62 -6.86
CA GLU A 91 -5.52 -6.23 -6.92
C GLU A 91 -5.31 -4.79 -6.42
N LEU A 92 -6.20 -3.87 -6.79
CA LEU A 92 -6.14 -2.48 -6.30
C LEU A 92 -6.35 -2.37 -4.78
N ILE A 93 -7.20 -3.24 -4.21
CA ILE A 93 -7.41 -3.33 -2.76
C ILE A 93 -6.15 -3.83 -2.06
N GLN A 94 -5.46 -4.82 -2.65
CA GLN A 94 -4.21 -5.36 -2.13
C GLN A 94 -3.07 -4.33 -2.14
N VAL A 95 -2.92 -3.58 -3.24
CA VAL A 95 -1.98 -2.43 -3.31
C VAL A 95 -2.23 -1.46 -2.15
N ALA A 96 -3.49 -1.08 -1.94
CA ALA A 96 -3.86 -0.14 -0.88
C ALA A 96 -3.63 -0.72 0.52
N ALA A 97 -3.85 -2.02 0.73
CA ALA A 97 -3.61 -2.69 2.01
C ALA A 97 -2.13 -2.72 2.37
N VAL A 98 -1.25 -3.07 1.43
CA VAL A 98 0.21 -3.06 1.62
C VAL A 98 0.71 -1.64 1.89
N ALA A 99 0.24 -0.66 1.11
CA ALA A 99 0.63 0.73 1.30
C ALA A 99 0.22 1.28 2.67
N LEU A 100 -1.00 0.97 3.13
CA LEU A 100 -1.50 1.39 4.44
C LEU A 100 -0.72 0.72 5.57
N ALA A 101 -0.49 -0.59 5.50
CA ALA A 101 0.29 -1.33 6.50
C ALA A 101 1.72 -0.78 6.64
N TRP A 102 2.36 -0.43 5.52
CA TRP A 102 3.68 0.19 5.56
C TRP A 102 3.64 1.62 6.12
N ALA A 103 2.62 2.42 5.77
CA ALA A 103 2.46 3.78 6.29
C ALA A 103 2.27 3.79 7.82
N ASP A 104 1.37 2.95 8.34
CA ASP A 104 1.15 2.79 9.78
C ASP A 104 2.47 2.47 10.51
N ARG A 105 3.28 1.58 9.93
CA ARG A 105 4.58 1.22 10.49
C ARG A 105 5.57 2.39 10.53
N LEU A 106 5.57 3.24 9.50
CA LEU A 106 6.41 4.44 9.47
C LEU A 106 5.96 5.46 10.52
N ASP A 107 4.65 5.60 10.75
CA ASP A 107 4.11 6.50 11.79
C ASP A 107 4.42 5.99 13.21
N GLU A 108 4.36 4.69 13.45
CA GLU A 108 4.81 4.08 14.72
C GLU A 108 6.30 4.34 15.00
N LEU A 109 7.15 4.27 13.97
CA LEU A 109 8.57 4.57 14.09
C LEU A 109 8.83 6.06 14.38
N ASP A 110 7.98 6.96 13.88
CA ASP A 110 8.06 8.39 14.15
C ASP A 110 7.57 8.78 15.55
N GLY A 111 6.66 7.98 16.12
CA GLY A 111 6.12 8.17 17.47
C GLY A 111 6.94 7.52 18.60
N ALA A 112 7.96 6.71 18.27
CA ALA A 112 8.77 6.02 19.26
C ALA A 112 9.83 6.95 19.90
N PRO A 113 9.89 7.09 21.23
CA PRO A 113 11.02 7.75 21.87
C PRO A 113 12.28 6.89 21.67
N PHE A 114 13.36 7.53 21.20
CA PHE A 114 14.70 6.93 21.13
C PHE A 114 15.14 6.32 22.46
#